data_AF-A0AAJ5NI49-F1
#
_entry.id   AF-A0AAJ5NI49-F1
#
_cell.length_a   1.000
_cell.length_b   1.000
_cell.length_c   1.000
_cell.angle_alpha   90.00
_cell.angle_beta   90.00
_cell.angle_gamma   90.00
#
_symmetry.space_group_name_H-M   'P 1'
#
loop_
_entity.id
_entity.type
_entity.pdbx_description
1 polymer ?
#
loop_
_entity_poly.entity_id
_entity_poly.type
_entity_poly.pdbx_seq_one_letter_code
_entity_poly.pdbx_strand_id
1 'polypeptide(L)'
;MTDWKDGNDWSFEKPQEQNQSNRHPRKDNNEPVHFKVVEHIATLSTTEKGWRKELNKVSWNNTVPRYDIRSWKDDYSRVGKGVTLFEDEMIVLRKVLQQLNLTEDRKEE
;
A
#
# COMPACT_ATOMS: atom_id res chain seq x y z
N MET A 1 -14.65 -41.71 3.26
CA MET A 1 -15.49 -41.56 2.06
C MET A 1 -16.91 -41.40 2.56
N THR A 2 -17.33 -40.17 2.82
CA THR A 2 -18.69 -39.85 3.27
C THR A 2 -19.22 -38.82 2.31
N ASP A 3 -20.30 -39.20 1.63
CA ASP A 3 -21.04 -38.39 0.67
C ASP A 3 -21.67 -37.19 1.36
N TRP A 4 -21.46 -36.00 0.80
CA TRP A 4 -22.15 -34.77 1.19
C TRP A 4 -23.05 -34.36 0.03
N LYS A 5 -24.34 -34.66 0.15
CA LYS A 5 -25.42 -34.09 -0.66
C LYS A 5 -26.42 -33.48 0.32
N ASP A 6 -26.59 -32.17 0.20
CA ASP A 6 -27.81 -31.37 0.39
C ASP A 6 -27.30 -29.93 0.58
N GLY A 7 -27.49 -29.02 -0.38
CA GLY A 7 -28.82 -28.64 -0.86
C GLY A 7 -29.26 -27.40 -0.09
N ASN A 8 -28.49 -26.30 -0.16
CA ASN A 8 -28.98 -24.99 0.24
C ASN A 8 -28.67 -23.98 -0.86
N ASP A 9 -29.69 -23.72 -1.66
CA ASP A 9 -29.78 -22.65 -2.64
C ASP A 9 -29.80 -21.31 -1.90
N TRP A 10 -28.62 -20.82 -1.53
CA TRP A 10 -28.46 -19.44 -1.05
C TRP A 10 -28.41 -18.52 -2.27
N SER A 11 -29.56 -17.99 -2.66
CA SER A 11 -29.64 -16.81 -3.54
C SER A 11 -29.21 -15.57 -2.74
N PHE A 12 -27.90 -15.47 -2.52
CA PHE A 12 -27.28 -14.24 -2.03
C PHE A 12 -27.26 -13.27 -3.21
N GLU A 13 -28.11 -12.25 -3.17
CA GLU A 13 -27.99 -11.11 -4.08
C GLU A 13 -26.54 -10.59 -3.99
N LYS A 14 -25.80 -10.68 -5.09
CA LYS A 14 -24.42 -10.20 -5.16
C LYS A 14 -24.45 -8.70 -4.87
N PRO A 15 -23.78 -8.20 -3.82
CA PRO A 15 -23.58 -6.77 -3.65
C PRO A 15 -22.91 -6.22 -4.91
N GLN A 16 -23.41 -5.08 -5.40
CA GLN A 16 -22.98 -4.45 -6.64
C GLN A 16 -21.46 -4.43 -6.78
N GLU A 17 -21.00 -5.10 -7.83
CA GLU A 17 -19.62 -5.22 -8.27
C GLU A 17 -19.13 -3.87 -8.81
N GLN A 18 -18.77 -2.95 -7.94
CA GLN A 18 -18.11 -1.71 -8.36
C GLN A 18 -16.77 -1.55 -7.64
N ASN A 19 -15.72 -1.75 -8.43
CA ASN A 19 -14.32 -1.41 -8.20
C ASN A 19 -13.41 -2.44 -7.53
N GLN A 20 -13.57 -3.73 -7.85
CA GLN A 20 -12.46 -4.69 -7.69
C GLN A 20 -11.55 -4.60 -8.91
N SER A 21 -10.60 -3.67 -8.87
CA SER A 21 -9.49 -3.69 -9.81
C SER A 21 -8.76 -5.03 -9.70
N ASN A 22 -8.48 -5.68 -10.84
CA ASN A 22 -7.86 -7.01 -10.96
C ASN A 22 -6.35 -6.99 -10.59
N ARG A 23 -6.03 -6.43 -9.42
CA ARG A 23 -4.69 -6.10 -8.91
C ARG A 23 -4.25 -7.19 -7.94
N HIS A 24 -4.20 -8.43 -8.42
CA HIS A 24 -3.72 -9.52 -7.59
C HIS A 24 -2.20 -9.45 -7.40
N PRO A 25 -1.68 -9.71 -6.18
CA PRO A 25 -0.25 -9.89 -5.96
C PRO A 25 0.28 -10.96 -6.92
N ARG A 26 1.34 -10.66 -7.65
CA ARG A 26 2.03 -11.69 -8.43
C ARG A 26 2.73 -12.64 -7.48
N LYS A 27 2.75 -13.93 -7.83
CA LYS A 27 3.52 -14.94 -7.11
C LYS A 27 5.00 -14.53 -7.14
N ASP A 28 5.69 -14.73 -6.02
CA ASP A 28 7.12 -14.52 -5.93
C ASP A 28 7.83 -15.52 -6.84
N ASN A 29 8.57 -14.99 -7.81
CA ASN A 29 9.34 -15.77 -8.79
C ASN A 29 10.84 -15.79 -8.47
N ASN A 30 11.24 -15.30 -7.28
CA ASN A 30 12.63 -15.23 -6.82
C ASN A 30 13.56 -14.37 -7.72
N GLU A 31 12.98 -13.48 -8.53
CA GLU A 31 13.74 -12.52 -9.35
C GLU A 31 14.15 -11.31 -8.52
N PRO A 32 15.35 -10.74 -8.75
CA PRO A 32 15.79 -9.54 -8.06
C PRO A 32 14.85 -8.36 -8.35
N VAL A 33 14.31 -7.78 -7.29
CA VAL A 33 13.42 -6.61 -7.38
C VAL A 33 14.26 -5.35 -7.58
N HIS A 34 14.02 -4.66 -8.69
CA HIS A 34 14.64 -3.38 -9.00
C HIS A 34 13.63 -2.26 -8.69
N PHE A 35 14.11 -1.14 -8.18
CA PHE A 35 13.27 0.03 -7.96
C PHE A 35 13.99 1.32 -8.31
N LYS A 36 13.20 2.32 -8.68
CA LYS A 36 13.66 3.69 -8.88
C LYS A 36 12.69 4.63 -8.17
N VAL A 37 13.20 5.38 -7.20
CA VAL A 37 12.47 6.51 -6.61
C VAL A 37 12.44 7.61 -7.66
N VAL A 38 11.24 7.90 -8.17
CA VAL A 38 11.02 8.93 -9.20
C VAL A 38 10.85 10.28 -8.53
N GLU A 39 10.19 10.32 -7.38
CA GLU A 39 9.89 11.54 -6.65
C GLU A 39 9.79 11.23 -5.15
N HIS A 40 10.39 12.08 -4.32
CA HIS A 40 10.18 12.06 -2.87
C HIS A 40 9.10 13.08 -2.52
N ILE A 41 8.06 12.64 -1.78
CA ILE A 41 6.90 13.50 -1.48
C ILE A 41 6.97 13.96 -0.03
N ALA A 42 7.13 13.04 0.92
CA ALA A 42 7.21 13.39 2.33
C ALA A 42 7.91 12.30 3.16
N THR A 43 8.58 12.74 4.24
CA THR A 43 9.03 11.84 5.31
C THR A 43 8.00 11.86 6.43
N LEU A 44 7.40 10.71 6.73
CA LEU A 44 6.36 10.54 7.74
C LEU A 44 6.94 10.34 9.15
N SER A 45 8.09 9.67 9.26
CA SER A 45 8.80 9.48 10.54
C SER A 45 10.24 9.08 10.30
N THR A 46 11.15 9.51 11.16
CA THR A 46 12.52 9.03 11.22
C THR A 46 12.74 8.22 12.49
N THR A 47 13.69 7.30 12.46
CA THR A 47 14.10 6.52 13.63
C THR A 47 15.59 6.71 13.86
N GLU A 48 16.04 6.66 15.11
CA GLU A 48 17.46 6.79 15.50
C GLU A 48 18.36 5.73 14.82
N LYS A 49 17.77 4.60 14.42
CA LYS A 49 18.45 3.52 13.70
C LYS A 49 18.61 3.82 12.19
N GLY A 50 18.36 5.06 11.75
CA GLY A 50 18.51 5.51 10.36
C GLY A 50 17.56 4.79 9.41
N TRP A 51 16.31 4.58 9.84
CA TRP A 51 15.21 4.22 8.96
C TRP A 51 14.22 5.38 8.89
N ARG A 52 13.73 5.67 7.68
CA ARG A 52 12.76 6.71 7.40
C ARG A 52 11.53 6.08 6.78
N LYS A 53 10.37 6.33 7.36
CA LYS A 53 9.10 6.01 6.71
C LYS A 53 8.76 7.17 5.79
N GLU A 54 8.61 6.90 4.51
CA GLU A 54 8.43 7.93 3.49
C GLU A 54 7.24 7.61 2.61
N LEU A 55 6.61 8.66 2.09
CA LEU A 55 5.72 8.62 0.95
C LEU A 55 6.51 9.09 -0.28
N ASN A 56 6.64 8.19 -1.26
CA ASN A 56 7.40 8.42 -2.48
C ASN A 56 6.56 8.03 -3.71
N LYS A 57 7.02 8.46 -4.90
CA LYS A 57 6.59 7.89 -6.18
C LYS A 57 7.69 6.94 -6.67
N VAL A 58 7.39 5.66 -6.79
CA VAL A 58 8.38 4.60 -7.06
C VAL A 58 7.98 3.79 -8.29
N SER A 59 8.93 3.58 -9.20
CA SER A 59 8.84 2.61 -10.29
C SER A 59 9.46 1.30 -9.84
N TRP A 60 8.65 0.25 -9.76
CA TRP A 60 9.10 -1.11 -9.44
C TRP A 60 9.31 -1.88 -10.74
N ASN A 61 10.47 -2.52 -10.94
CA ASN A 61 10.79 -3.32 -12.11
C ASN A 61 10.46 -2.62 -13.45
N ASN A 62 10.80 -1.33 -13.57
CA ASN A 62 10.54 -0.48 -14.74
C ASN A 62 9.06 -0.36 -15.13
N THR A 63 8.14 -0.57 -14.19
CA THR A 63 6.71 -0.34 -14.42
C THR A 63 6.33 1.13 -14.19
N VAL A 64 5.07 1.47 -14.48
CA VAL A 64 4.54 2.81 -14.26
C VAL A 64 4.76 3.22 -12.80
N PRO A 65 5.38 4.40 -12.55
CA PRO A 65 5.63 4.87 -11.18
C PRO A 65 4.32 5.05 -10.41
N ARG A 66 4.29 4.56 -9.17
CA ARG A 66 3.12 4.62 -8.28
C ARG A 66 3.47 5.20 -6.93
N TYR A 67 2.46 5.59 -6.16
CA TYR A 67 2.67 6.03 -4.79
C TYR A 67 3.10 4.82 -3.95
N ASP A 68 4.06 5.03 -3.05
CA ASP A 68 4.59 3.99 -2.18
C ASP A 68 4.84 4.57 -0.80
N ILE A 69 4.24 3.95 0.22
CA ILE A 69 4.47 4.28 1.63
C ILE A 69 5.27 3.14 2.24
N ARG A 70 6.52 3.41 2.61
CA ARG A 70 7.45 2.37 3.05
C ARG A 70 8.55 2.89 3.95
N SER A 71 9.09 1.99 4.78
CA SER A 71 10.31 2.26 5.53
C SER A 71 11.54 2.01 4.65
N TRP A 72 12.32 3.05 4.42
CA TRP A 72 13.60 3.02 3.71
C TRP A 72 14.74 3.15 4.70
N LYS A 73 15.87 2.50 4.41
CA LYS A 73 17.13 2.85 5.07
C LYS A 73 17.59 4.21 4.53
N ASP A 74 18.23 5.03 5.36
CA ASP A 74 18.68 6.40 5.01
C ASP A 74 19.47 6.50 3.69
N ASP A 75 20.16 5.44 3.30
CA ASP A 75 20.97 5.32 2.08
C ASP A 75 20.25 4.58 0.93
N TYR A 76 18.97 4.26 1.10
CA TYR A 76 18.18 3.40 0.20
C TYR A 76 18.78 2.01 -0.08
N SER A 77 19.75 1.56 0.72
CA SER A 77 20.40 0.24 0.56
C SER A 77 19.45 -0.92 0.86
N ARG A 78 18.47 -0.68 1.73
CA ARG A 78 17.51 -1.67 2.19
C ARG A 78 16.10 -1.11 2.18
N VAL A 79 15.19 -1.99 1.80
CA VAL A 79 13.78 -1.73 1.66
C VAL A 79 13.04 -2.49 2.76
N GLY A 80 12.29 -1.76 3.58
CA GLY A 80 11.48 -2.33 4.66
C GLY A 80 10.07 -2.72 4.21
N LYS A 81 9.20 -2.98 5.18
CA LYS A 81 7.77 -3.22 4.92
C LYS A 81 7.09 -1.94 4.46
N GLY A 82 6.13 -2.07 3.55
CA GLY A 82 5.36 -0.95 3.01
C GLY A 82 4.21 -1.40 2.12
N VAL A 83 3.56 -0.42 1.50
CA VAL A 83 2.45 -0.61 0.58
C VAL A 83 2.63 0.28 -0.64
N THR A 84 2.37 -0.28 -1.82
CA THR A 84 2.26 0.48 -3.06
C THR A 84 0.79 0.79 -3.31
N LEU A 85 0.48 2.07 -3.50
CA LEU A 85 -0.87 2.57 -3.73
C LEU A 85 -1.01 3.04 -5.18
N PHE A 86 -2.13 2.68 -5.79
CA PHE A 86 -2.54 3.22 -7.07
C PHE A 86 -3.12 4.62 -6.91
N GLU A 87 -3.29 5.33 -8.02
CA GLU A 87 -3.79 6.70 -8.01
C GLU A 87 -5.21 6.81 -7.43
N ASP A 88 -6.10 5.88 -7.78
CA ASP A 88 -7.46 5.82 -7.23
C ASP A 88 -7.48 5.52 -5.73
N GLU A 89 -6.65 4.60 -5.27
CA GLU A 89 -6.46 4.30 -3.84
C GLU A 89 -5.92 5.53 -3.09
N MET A 90 -4.98 6.26 -3.68
CA MET A 90 -4.43 7.49 -3.09
C MET A 90 -5.48 8.61 -3.02
N ILE A 91 -6.36 8.72 -4.02
CA ILE A 91 -7.49 9.67 -4.00
C ILE A 91 -8.45 9.33 -2.85
N VAL A 92 -8.78 8.06 -2.66
CA VAL A 92 -9.64 7.61 -1.56
C VAL A 92 -8.96 7.88 -0.21
N LEU A 93 -7.69 7.50 -0.07
CA LEU A 93 -6.91 7.73 1.14
C LEU A 93 -6.87 9.22 1.51
N ARG A 94 -6.59 10.11 0.54
CA ARG A 94 -6.61 11.56 0.75
C ARG A 94 -7.96 12.05 1.27
N LYS A 95 -9.08 11.59 0.69
CA LYS A 95 -10.42 11.98 1.14
C LYS A 95 -10.67 11.58 2.59
N VAL A 96 -10.31 10.35 2.96
CA VAL A 96 -10.46 9.85 4.34
C VAL A 96 -9.59 10.65 5.29
N LEU A 97 -8.32 10.91 4.96
CA LEU A 97 -7.41 11.70 5.79
C LEU A 97 -7.93 13.12 6.05
N GLN A 98 -8.58 13.76 5.07
CA GLN A 98 -9.21 15.08 5.24
C GLN A 98 -10.42 15.07 6.18
N GLN A 99 -11.09 13.92 6.34
CA GLN A 99 -12.24 13.76 7.23
C GLN A 99 -11.82 13.42 8.66
N LEU A 100 -10.60 12.94 8.87
CA LEU A 100 -10.08 12.68 10.21
C LEU A 100 -9.78 14.01 10.90
N ASN A 101 -10.45 14.27 12.02
CA ASN A 101 -10.16 15.40 12.89
C ASN A 101 -8.87 15.13 13.70
N LEU A 102 -7.74 15.10 13.02
CA LEU A 102 -6.43 14.94 13.64
C LEU A 102 -6.04 16.30 14.24
N THR A 103 -5.91 16.34 15.57
CA THR A 103 -5.33 17.49 16.27
C THR A 103 -3.83 17.32 16.35
N GLU A 104 -3.08 18.41 16.18
CA GLU A 104 -1.68 18.41 16.57
C GLU A 104 -1.61 18.44 18.10
N ASP A 105 -1.32 17.28 18.70
CA ASP A 105 -0.90 17.22 20.09
C ASP A 105 0.47 17.92 20.17
N ARG A 106 0.45 19.23 20.41
CA ARG A 106 1.65 19.99 20.75
C ARG A 106 2.20 19.37 22.03
N LYS A 107 3.25 18.56 21.91
CA LYS A 107 4.11 18.26 23.05
C LYS A 107 4.85 19.56 23.35
N GLU A 108 4.33 20.31 24.31
CA GLU A 108 5.09 21.40 24.95
C GLU A 108 6.28 20.74 25.66
N GLU A 109 7.49 21.14 25.26
CA GLU A 109 8.75 20.90 25.99
C GLU A 109 8.92 21.95 27.09
#